data_AF-A0A376F7K6-F1
#
_entry.id   AF-A0A376F7K6-F1
#
_cell.length_a   1.000
_cell.length_b   1.000
_cell.length_c   1.000
_cell.angle_alpha   90.00
_cell.angle_beta   90.00
_cell.angle_gamma   90.00
#
_symmetry.space_group_name_H-M   'P 1'
#
loop_
_entity.id
_entity.type
_entity.pdbx_description
1 polymer ?
#
loop_
_entity_poly.entity_id
_entity_poly.type
_entity_poly.pdbx_seq_one_letter_code
_entity_poly.pdbx_strand_id
1 'polypeptide(L)'
;MRTRRAAQKIEDASGQVRSLRDVIDADKAALLGDKVAQRFGELPFLFKVLCADQPLSIQVHPNKKASEIGFAKENAAGIPLDAAERNYKDPNHKPELVFALTPFLAMNAFREFSEIVSLLQPVAGAHKAIAHFLENPNADALSQLFASLLNMQGEEKSHALAVLKAALGSQQGEPWETIRLISEFYPDDSGLFSPLLLNVVKLNPGRSDVPVCRNPARLPAGRGAGGDGQLR
;
A
#
# COMPACT_ATOMS: atom_id res chain seq x y z
N MET A 1 11.85 8.23 13.15
CA MET A 1 12.75 9.08 12.34
C MET A 1 12.46 8.78 10.88
N ARG A 2 11.66 9.62 10.20
CA ARG A 2 11.37 9.42 8.77
C ARG A 2 12.67 9.45 7.97
N THR A 3 12.77 8.62 6.94
CA THR A 3 14.01 8.34 6.20
C THR A 3 14.71 9.62 5.77
N ARG A 4 15.91 9.85 6.31
CA ARG A 4 16.82 10.99 6.03
C ARG A 4 17.34 11.07 4.58
N ARG A 5 16.77 10.30 3.66
CA ARG A 5 17.44 9.90 2.41
C ARG A 5 17.41 10.95 1.29
N ALA A 6 16.51 11.93 1.34
CA ALA A 6 16.49 13.05 0.38
C ALA A 6 15.70 14.24 0.93
N ALA A 7 16.37 15.15 1.65
CA ALA A 7 15.76 16.42 2.01
C ALA A 7 15.72 17.34 0.78
N GLN A 8 14.60 18.03 0.58
CA GLN A 8 14.50 19.09 -0.43
C GLN A 8 15.54 20.17 -0.15
N LYS A 9 16.03 20.84 -1.18
CA LYS A 9 17.01 21.93 -1.05
C LYS A 9 16.33 23.27 -1.33
N ILE A 10 16.75 24.30 -0.63
CA ILE A 10 16.33 25.68 -0.87
C ILE A 10 17.56 26.53 -1.13
N GLU A 11 17.40 27.55 -1.97
CA GLU A 11 18.39 28.59 -2.20
C GLU A 11 18.03 29.79 -1.30
N ASP A 12 18.99 30.25 -0.51
CA ASP A 12 18.79 31.44 0.32
C ASP A 12 19.03 32.74 -0.48
N ALA A 13 18.80 33.89 0.17
CA ALA A 13 18.97 35.20 -0.47
C ALA A 13 20.40 35.50 -0.94
N SER A 14 21.40 34.72 -0.49
CA SER A 14 22.80 34.82 -0.92
C SER A 14 23.16 33.87 -2.06
N GLY A 15 22.18 33.09 -2.56
CA GLY A 15 22.39 32.07 -3.58
C GLY A 15 22.96 30.75 -3.05
N GLN A 16 23.06 30.59 -1.73
CA GLN A 16 23.59 29.36 -1.14
C GLN A 16 22.49 28.29 -1.05
N VAL A 17 22.79 27.11 -1.59
CA VAL A 17 21.89 25.96 -1.53
C VAL A 17 22.07 25.20 -0.22
N ARG A 18 20.98 25.08 0.56
CA ARG A 18 20.95 24.36 1.83
C ARG A 18 19.82 23.34 1.86
N SER A 19 19.99 22.29 2.66
CA SER A 19 18.90 21.34 2.93
C SER A 19 17.79 22.05 3.69
N LEU A 20 16.54 21.92 3.23
CA LEU A 20 15.34 22.44 3.91
C LEU A 20 15.28 21.94 5.35
N ARG A 21 15.74 20.71 5.60
CA ARG A 21 15.82 20.16 6.95
C ARG A 21 16.75 20.98 7.84
N ASP A 22 17.95 21.27 7.36
CA ASP A 22 18.97 21.96 8.16
C ASP A 22 18.53 23.41 8.45
N VAL A 23 17.80 24.00 7.51
CA VAL A 23 17.18 25.32 7.69
C VAL A 23 16.08 25.26 8.76
N ILE A 24 15.21 24.25 8.72
CA ILE A 24 14.18 24.03 9.76
C ILE A 24 14.81 23.73 11.12
N ASP A 25 15.86 22.90 11.17
CA ASP A 25 16.54 22.52 12.41
C ASP A 25 17.25 23.72 13.08
N ALA A 26 17.66 24.73 12.30
CA ALA A 26 18.26 25.96 12.81
C ALA A 26 17.27 26.90 13.50
N ASP A 27 16.00 26.94 13.08
CA ASP A 27 14.94 27.73 13.72
C ASP A 27 13.54 27.09 13.58
N LYS A 28 13.27 26.10 14.42
CA LYS A 28 12.01 25.34 14.39
C LYS A 28 10.80 26.17 14.75
N ALA A 29 10.92 27.06 15.73
CA ALA A 29 9.80 27.85 16.22
C ALA A 29 9.33 28.84 15.14
N ALA A 30 10.26 29.51 14.47
CA ALA A 30 9.92 30.44 13.40
C ALA A 30 9.34 29.73 12.16
N LEU A 31 9.91 28.58 11.76
CA LEU A 31 9.57 27.93 10.49
C LEU A 31 8.40 26.94 10.59
N LEU A 32 8.24 26.26 11.73
CA LEU A 32 7.15 25.30 11.95
C LEU A 32 6.00 25.91 12.78
N GLY A 33 6.27 26.99 13.52
CA GLY A 33 5.40 27.51 14.57
C GLY A 33 5.53 26.70 15.87
N ASP A 34 5.31 27.36 17.02
CA ASP A 34 5.51 26.78 18.35
C ASP A 34 4.78 25.45 18.57
N LYS A 35 3.52 25.37 18.11
CA LYS A 35 2.69 24.17 18.30
C LYS A 35 3.27 22.93 17.60
N VAL A 36 3.77 23.09 16.38
CA VAL A 36 4.34 21.97 15.60
C VAL A 36 5.73 21.61 16.12
N ALA A 37 6.54 22.62 16.42
CA ALA A 37 7.87 22.45 16.99
C ALA A 37 7.81 21.68 18.33
N GLN A 38 6.93 22.06 19.25
CA GLN A 38 6.77 21.39 20.54
C GLN A 38 6.20 19.97 20.41
N ARG A 39 5.23 19.77 19.51
CA ARG A 39 4.56 18.46 19.38
C ARG A 39 5.36 17.43 18.60
N PHE A 40 6.03 17.83 17.53
CA PHE A 40 6.66 16.91 16.57
C PHE A 40 8.18 17.09 16.47
N GLY A 41 8.71 18.28 16.73
CA GLY A 41 10.15 18.58 16.67
C GLY A 41 10.78 18.50 15.28
N GLU A 42 10.00 18.20 14.25
CA GLU A 42 10.37 18.13 12.83
C GLU A 42 9.12 18.36 11.95
N LEU A 43 9.32 18.45 10.63
CA LEU A 43 8.20 18.58 9.68
C LEU A 43 7.31 17.31 9.74
N PRO A 44 6.03 17.41 10.13
CA PRO A 44 5.20 16.25 10.48
C PRO A 44 4.54 15.57 9.28
N PHE A 45 4.82 16.01 8.05
CA PHE A 45 4.32 15.39 6.81
C PHE A 45 5.45 15.22 5.79
N LEU A 46 5.21 14.33 4.83
CA LEU A 46 6.00 14.21 3.62
C LEU A 46 5.01 14.32 2.46
N PHE A 47 5.22 15.31 1.59
CA PHE A 47 4.41 15.47 0.40
C PHE A 47 5.13 14.81 -0.78
N LYS A 48 4.36 14.07 -1.60
CA LYS A 48 4.88 13.39 -2.78
C LYS A 48 3.89 13.59 -3.93
N VAL A 49 4.43 13.79 -5.13
CA VAL A 49 3.70 13.52 -6.37
C VAL A 49 4.11 12.11 -6.78
N LEU A 50 3.12 11.23 -6.95
CA LEU A 50 3.32 9.85 -7.34
C LEU A 50 2.86 9.66 -8.79
N CYS A 51 3.79 9.27 -9.66
CA CYS A 51 3.50 8.82 -11.01
C CYS A 51 3.73 7.31 -11.06
N ALA A 52 2.66 6.53 -10.95
CA ALA A 52 2.75 5.08 -10.93
C ALA A 52 2.43 4.53 -12.33
N ASP A 53 3.47 4.21 -13.10
CA ASP A 53 3.31 3.57 -14.43
C ASP A 53 3.06 2.05 -14.31
N GLN A 54 3.31 1.49 -13.13
CA GLN A 54 3.09 0.07 -12.81
C GLN A 54 2.35 -0.09 -11.48
N PRO A 55 1.57 -1.17 -11.29
CA PRO A 55 0.85 -1.40 -10.04
C PRO A 55 1.79 -1.64 -8.83
N LEU A 56 1.84 -0.71 -7.88
CA LEU A 56 2.69 -0.82 -6.69
C LEU A 56 2.29 -2.00 -5.78
N SER A 57 3.16 -2.45 -4.89
CA SER A 57 2.85 -3.54 -3.93
C SER A 57 1.68 -3.18 -2.99
N ILE A 58 0.98 -4.21 -2.51
CA ILE A 58 -0.03 -4.05 -1.45
C ILE A 58 0.70 -3.72 -0.13
N GLN A 59 0.25 -2.70 0.58
CA GLN A 59 0.83 -2.23 1.84
C GLN A 59 -0.22 -2.22 2.94
N VAL A 60 0.19 -2.55 4.16
CA VAL A 60 -0.63 -2.40 5.37
C VAL A 60 0.16 -1.55 6.36
N HIS A 61 -0.40 -0.42 6.79
CA HIS A 61 0.22 0.37 7.84
C HIS A 61 -0.26 -0.08 9.22
N PRO A 62 0.65 -0.48 10.12
CA PRO A 62 0.29 -0.78 11.51
C PRO A 62 -0.23 0.46 12.22
N ASN A 63 -1.10 0.26 13.22
CA ASN A 63 -1.51 1.35 14.09
C ASN A 63 -0.38 1.70 15.07
N LYS A 64 -0.51 2.85 15.77
CA LYS A 64 0.56 3.39 16.62
C LYS A 64 1.11 2.36 17.64
N LYS A 65 0.21 1.68 18.36
CA LYS A 65 0.61 0.65 19.35
C LYS A 65 1.39 -0.50 18.71
N ALA A 66 0.95 -0.99 17.55
CA ALA A 66 1.67 -2.04 16.83
C ALA A 66 3.02 -1.55 16.27
N SER A 67 3.08 -0.30 15.79
CA SER A 67 4.33 0.33 15.35
C SER A 67 5.35 0.45 16.49
N GLU A 68 4.92 0.86 17.68
CA GLU A 68 5.77 0.95 18.88
C GLU A 68 6.35 -0.41 19.26
N ILE A 69 5.49 -1.45 19.32
CA ILE A 69 5.89 -2.81 19.67
C ILE A 69 6.84 -3.39 18.61
N GLY A 70 6.50 -3.26 17.32
CA GLY A 70 7.32 -3.77 16.21
C GLY A 70 8.68 -3.07 16.14
N PHE A 71 8.71 -1.75 16.28
CA PHE A 71 9.95 -0.96 16.28
C PHE A 71 10.88 -1.37 17.44
N ALA A 72 10.33 -1.52 18.64
CA ALA A 72 11.09 -1.97 19.81
C ALA A 72 11.63 -3.39 19.63
N LYS A 73 10.83 -4.31 19.10
CA LYS A 73 11.22 -5.70 18.85
C LYS A 73 12.37 -5.80 17.84
N GLU A 74 12.28 -5.11 16.70
CA GLU A 74 13.35 -5.13 15.68
C GLU A 74 14.64 -4.44 16.17
N ASN A 75 14.54 -3.39 17.00
CA ASN A 75 15.71 -2.77 17.64
C ASN A 75 16.38 -3.72 18.64
N ALA A 76 15.60 -4.42 19.47
CA ALA A 76 16.13 -5.38 20.43
C ALA A 76 16.82 -6.56 19.73
N ALA A 77 16.38 -6.91 18.52
CA ALA A 77 17.02 -7.90 17.66
C ALA A 77 18.25 -7.36 16.89
N GLY A 78 18.58 -6.07 17.02
CA GLY A 78 19.74 -5.46 16.37
C GLY A 78 19.62 -5.29 14.85
N ILE A 79 18.42 -5.36 14.29
CA ILE A 79 18.20 -5.26 12.83
C ILE A 79 18.50 -3.82 12.37
N PRO A 80 19.46 -3.59 11.45
CA PRO A 80 19.76 -2.25 10.95
C PRO A 80 18.54 -1.56 10.30
N LEU A 81 18.44 -0.23 10.39
CA LEU A 81 17.29 0.54 9.87
C LEU A 81 17.16 0.48 8.33
N ASP A 82 18.24 0.15 7.65
CA ASP A 82 18.36 0.02 6.20
C ASP A 82 18.36 -1.42 5.70
N ALA A 83 18.29 -2.41 6.59
CA ALA A 83 18.20 -3.83 6.22
C ALA A 83 16.91 -4.12 5.45
N ALA A 84 16.96 -5.11 4.54
CA ALA A 84 15.85 -5.47 3.68
C ALA A 84 14.65 -6.03 4.48
N GLU A 85 14.95 -6.75 5.55
CA GLU A 85 14.00 -7.36 6.47
C GLU A 85 13.42 -6.39 7.52
N ARG A 86 13.85 -5.12 7.54
CA ARG A 86 13.39 -4.12 8.50
C ARG A 86 12.01 -3.54 8.11
N ASN A 87 10.98 -3.94 8.84
CA ASN A 87 9.60 -3.49 8.58
C ASN A 87 9.24 -2.21 9.33
N TYR A 88 9.75 -2.05 10.56
CA TYR A 88 9.43 -0.92 11.44
C TYR A 88 10.60 0.06 11.47
N LYS A 89 10.51 1.13 10.67
CA LYS A 89 11.54 2.20 10.60
C LYS A 89 11.30 3.35 11.60
N ASP A 90 10.10 3.41 12.18
CA ASP A 90 9.73 4.36 13.21
C ASP A 90 8.54 3.83 14.04
N PRO A 91 8.35 4.32 15.28
CA PRO A 91 7.27 3.85 16.15
C PRO A 91 5.91 4.53 15.88
N ASN A 92 5.76 5.32 14.81
CA ASN A 92 4.53 6.05 14.55
C ASN A 92 3.59 5.29 13.60
N HIS A 93 2.31 5.66 13.66
CA HIS A 93 1.37 5.34 12.60
C HIS A 93 1.59 6.31 11.43
N LYS A 94 1.35 5.85 10.21
CA LYS A 94 1.48 6.64 8.99
C LYS A 94 0.09 6.84 8.40
N PRO A 95 -0.65 7.87 8.84
CA PRO A 95 -1.85 8.25 8.13
C PRO A 95 -1.42 8.78 6.77
N GLU A 96 -1.98 8.19 5.71
CA GLU A 96 -1.73 8.62 4.33
C GLU A 96 -3.01 9.24 3.77
N LEU A 97 -2.85 10.19 2.86
CA LEU A 97 -3.94 10.79 2.10
C LEU A 97 -3.51 10.75 0.64
N VAL A 98 -4.36 10.17 -0.20
CA VAL A 98 -4.16 10.15 -1.65
C VAL A 98 -5.10 11.17 -2.27
N PHE A 99 -4.57 12.02 -3.14
CA PHE A 99 -5.33 13.00 -3.92
C PHE A 99 -5.09 12.74 -5.40
N ALA A 100 -6.17 12.50 -6.14
CA ALA A 100 -6.09 12.18 -7.56
C ALA A 100 -5.87 13.46 -8.39
N LEU A 101 -4.70 13.58 -9.02
CA LEU A 101 -4.42 14.63 -10.01
C LEU A 101 -4.93 14.24 -11.40
N THR A 102 -4.84 12.96 -11.74
CA THR A 102 -5.42 12.31 -12.92
C THR A 102 -6.37 11.20 -12.45
N PRO A 103 -7.18 10.58 -13.33
CA PRO A 103 -7.90 9.37 -12.95
C PRO A 103 -6.94 8.35 -12.34
N PHE A 104 -7.25 7.90 -11.13
CA PHE A 104 -6.35 7.11 -10.30
C PHE A 104 -7.06 5.86 -9.81
N LEU A 105 -6.46 4.69 -10.06
CA LEU A 105 -6.99 3.42 -9.60
C LEU A 105 -6.30 3.05 -8.28
N ALA A 106 -7.08 2.62 -7.31
CA ALA A 106 -6.64 2.24 -5.97
C ALA A 106 -7.30 0.92 -5.56
N MET A 107 -6.66 0.16 -4.68
CA MET A 107 -7.36 -0.77 -3.80
C MET A 107 -7.27 -0.25 -2.37
N ASN A 108 -8.39 -0.25 -1.65
CA ASN A 108 -8.44 0.23 -0.27
C ASN A 108 -9.51 -0.51 0.53
N ALA A 109 -9.13 -1.02 1.70
CA ALA A 109 -10.00 -1.74 2.63
C ALA A 109 -10.62 -3.03 2.06
N PHE A 110 -11.03 -3.91 2.96
CA PHE A 110 -11.81 -5.09 2.58
C PHE A 110 -13.20 -4.67 2.10
N ARG A 111 -13.74 -5.43 1.14
CA ARG A 111 -15.14 -5.34 0.72
C ARG A 111 -16.06 -5.86 1.82
N GLU A 112 -17.36 -5.62 1.67
CA GLU A 112 -18.36 -6.29 2.51
C GLU A 112 -18.30 -7.81 2.29
N PHE A 113 -18.53 -8.60 3.34
CA PHE A 113 -18.39 -10.05 3.26
C PHE A 113 -19.26 -10.69 2.17
N SER A 114 -20.47 -10.18 1.95
CA SER A 114 -21.37 -10.65 0.89
C SER A 114 -20.81 -10.43 -0.52
N GLU A 115 -20.10 -9.32 -0.74
CA GLU A 115 -19.42 -9.04 -1.99
C GLU A 115 -18.21 -9.97 -2.18
N ILE A 116 -17.41 -10.16 -1.12
CA ILE A 116 -16.28 -11.10 -1.15
C ILE A 116 -16.76 -12.50 -1.50
N VAL A 117 -17.82 -12.98 -0.84
CA VAL A 117 -18.44 -14.29 -1.13
C VAL A 117 -18.81 -14.37 -2.61
N SER A 118 -19.54 -13.38 -3.13
CA SER A 118 -19.99 -13.36 -4.53
C SER A 118 -18.82 -13.41 -5.52
N LEU A 119 -17.74 -12.67 -5.23
CA LEU A 119 -16.55 -12.59 -6.07
C LEU A 119 -15.65 -13.82 -5.98
N LEU A 120 -15.70 -14.57 -4.86
CA LEU A 120 -14.93 -15.78 -4.67
C LEU A 120 -15.63 -17.04 -5.24
N GLN A 121 -16.94 -17.02 -5.46
CA GLN A 121 -17.68 -18.17 -6.02
C GLN A 121 -17.04 -18.73 -7.32
N PRO A 122 -16.66 -17.91 -8.32
CA PRO A 122 -16.06 -18.42 -9.56
C PRO A 122 -14.69 -19.09 -9.36
N VAL A 123 -14.03 -18.85 -8.23
CA VAL A 123 -12.69 -19.36 -7.90
C VAL A 123 -12.70 -20.21 -6.63
N ALA A 124 -13.86 -20.74 -6.22
CA ALA A 124 -14.00 -21.54 -4.99
C ALA A 124 -13.04 -22.74 -4.94
N GLY A 125 -12.75 -23.35 -6.10
CA GLY A 125 -11.82 -24.47 -6.24
C GLY A 125 -10.34 -24.11 -6.31
N ALA A 126 -9.98 -22.82 -6.22
CA ALA A 126 -8.58 -22.39 -6.31
C ALA A 126 -7.77 -22.75 -5.06
N HIS A 127 -8.38 -22.71 -3.87
CA HIS A 127 -7.70 -22.97 -2.60
C HIS A 127 -8.68 -23.35 -1.49
N LYS A 128 -8.29 -24.25 -0.57
CA LYS A 128 -9.15 -24.73 0.53
C LYS A 128 -9.63 -23.59 1.44
N ALA A 129 -8.78 -22.60 1.69
CA ALA A 129 -9.14 -21.43 2.50
C ALA A 129 -10.25 -20.59 1.87
N ILE A 130 -10.40 -20.59 0.53
CA ILE A 130 -11.51 -19.92 -0.14
C ILE A 130 -12.81 -20.64 0.18
N ALA A 131 -12.84 -21.97 0.02
CA ALA A 131 -13.99 -22.79 0.39
C ALA A 131 -14.38 -22.60 1.87
N HIS A 132 -13.39 -22.58 2.77
CA HIS A 132 -13.62 -22.35 4.20
C HIS A 132 -14.27 -20.98 4.48
N PHE A 133 -13.81 -19.91 3.82
CA PHE A 133 -14.44 -18.58 3.96
C PHE A 133 -15.87 -18.56 3.40
N LEU A 134 -16.12 -19.25 2.28
CA LEU A 134 -17.45 -19.33 1.67
C LEU A 134 -18.48 -20.06 2.56
N GLU A 135 -18.03 -21.04 3.36
CA GLU A 135 -18.90 -21.77 4.31
C GLU A 135 -19.31 -20.90 5.50
N ASN A 136 -18.41 -20.07 6.01
CA ASN A 136 -18.67 -19.22 7.19
C ASN A 136 -17.95 -17.86 7.06
N PRO A 137 -18.52 -16.91 6.32
CA PRO A 137 -17.88 -15.63 6.05
C PRO A 137 -17.87 -14.75 7.30
N ASN A 138 -16.71 -14.65 7.93
CA ASN A 138 -16.46 -13.81 9.10
C ASN A 138 -15.02 -13.26 9.09
N ALA A 139 -14.73 -12.36 10.03
CA ALA A 139 -13.43 -11.68 10.10
C ALA A 139 -12.24 -12.64 10.31
N ASP A 140 -12.42 -13.69 11.12
CA ASP A 140 -11.35 -14.66 11.40
C ASP A 140 -11.06 -15.52 10.16
N ALA A 141 -12.12 -15.98 9.48
CA ALA A 141 -12.00 -16.72 8.23
C ALA A 141 -11.37 -15.85 7.12
N LEU A 142 -11.70 -14.56 7.05
CA LEU A 142 -11.08 -13.63 6.09
C LEU A 142 -9.58 -13.43 6.39
N SER A 143 -9.21 -13.30 7.66
CA SER A 143 -7.82 -13.20 8.09
C SER A 143 -7.01 -14.44 7.68
N GLN A 144 -7.55 -15.63 7.93
CA GLN A 144 -6.95 -16.91 7.54
C GLN A 144 -6.85 -17.05 6.02
N LEU A 145 -7.90 -16.67 5.28
CA LEU A 145 -7.90 -16.65 3.83
C LEU A 145 -6.79 -15.75 3.28
N PHE A 146 -6.72 -14.51 3.77
CA PHE A 146 -5.73 -13.54 3.33
C PHE A 146 -4.29 -14.03 3.59
N ALA A 147 -4.02 -14.55 4.79
CA ALA A 147 -2.72 -15.13 5.12
C ALA A 147 -2.37 -16.35 4.27
N SER A 148 -3.35 -17.24 4.03
CA SER A 148 -3.14 -18.45 3.23
C SER A 148 -2.78 -18.09 1.79
N LEU A 149 -3.50 -17.16 1.16
CA LEU A 149 -3.22 -16.73 -0.21
C LEU A 149 -1.82 -16.14 -0.36
N LEU A 150 -1.40 -15.28 0.58
CA LEU A 150 -0.06 -14.68 0.54
C LEU A 150 1.07 -15.69 0.76
N ASN A 151 0.78 -16.81 1.42
CA ASN A 151 1.78 -17.81 1.79
C ASN A 151 1.84 -19.02 0.83
N MET A 152 0.97 -19.09 -0.19
CA MET A 152 0.97 -20.19 -1.17
C MET A 152 2.33 -20.37 -1.86
N GLN A 153 2.78 -21.61 -2.02
CA GLN A 153 4.05 -21.95 -2.68
C GLN A 153 3.86 -23.07 -3.73
N GLY A 154 4.81 -23.17 -4.66
CA GLY A 154 4.92 -24.30 -5.60
C GLY A 154 3.63 -24.64 -6.37
N GLU A 155 3.25 -25.91 -6.34
CA GLU A 155 2.06 -26.46 -7.03
C GLU A 155 0.74 -25.84 -6.53
N GLU A 156 0.63 -25.57 -5.22
CA GLU A 156 -0.56 -24.96 -4.63
C GLU A 156 -0.82 -23.58 -5.23
N LYS A 157 0.24 -22.75 -5.30
CA LYS A 157 0.17 -21.42 -5.91
C LYS A 157 -0.15 -21.52 -7.40
N SER A 158 0.50 -22.43 -8.11
CA SER A 158 0.32 -22.61 -9.56
C SER A 158 -1.10 -23.05 -9.90
N HIS A 159 -1.66 -23.99 -9.14
CA HIS A 159 -3.06 -24.42 -9.25
C HIS A 159 -4.03 -23.28 -8.98
N ALA A 160 -3.86 -22.55 -7.87
CA ALA A 160 -4.73 -21.44 -7.53
C ALA A 160 -4.74 -20.38 -8.64
N LEU A 161 -3.58 -20.00 -9.15
CA LEU A 161 -3.44 -19.03 -10.24
C LEU A 161 -4.04 -19.56 -11.56
N ALA A 162 -3.95 -20.86 -11.84
CA ALA A 162 -4.57 -21.45 -13.02
C ALA A 162 -6.12 -21.33 -12.96
N VAL A 163 -6.72 -21.61 -11.81
CA VAL A 163 -8.16 -21.43 -11.58
C VAL A 163 -8.55 -19.96 -11.73
N LEU A 164 -7.77 -19.03 -11.17
CA LEU A 164 -8.01 -17.60 -11.33
C LEU A 164 -7.93 -17.16 -12.80
N LYS A 165 -6.91 -17.60 -13.54
CA LYS A 165 -6.74 -17.29 -14.98
C LYS A 165 -7.91 -17.85 -15.81
N ALA A 166 -8.41 -19.04 -15.48
CA ALA A 166 -9.61 -19.60 -16.11
C ALA A 166 -10.86 -18.74 -15.83
N ALA A 167 -11.03 -18.26 -14.59
CA ALA A 167 -12.12 -17.35 -14.23
C ALA A 167 -12.03 -16.02 -15.00
N LEU A 168 -10.83 -15.47 -15.22
CA LEU A 168 -10.64 -14.30 -16.09
C LEU A 168 -11.11 -14.58 -17.52
N GLY A 169 -11.08 -15.81 -18.01
CA GLY A 169 -11.61 -16.13 -19.35
C GLY A 169 -13.13 -15.94 -19.48
N SER A 170 -13.89 -16.04 -18.39
CA SER A 170 -15.36 -16.04 -18.40
C SER A 170 -15.98 -14.83 -17.69
N GLN A 171 -15.30 -14.24 -16.71
CA GLN A 171 -15.79 -13.10 -15.94
C GLN A 171 -15.50 -11.76 -16.63
N GLN A 172 -16.43 -10.82 -16.54
CA GLN A 172 -16.34 -9.50 -17.17
C GLN A 172 -16.54 -8.38 -16.15
N GLY A 173 -16.05 -7.17 -16.47
CA GLY A 173 -16.18 -5.99 -15.60
C GLY A 173 -15.26 -5.99 -14.39
N GLU A 174 -15.49 -5.05 -13.47
CA GLU A 174 -14.72 -4.95 -12.23
C GLU A 174 -15.17 -6.00 -11.19
N PRO A 175 -14.24 -6.54 -10.37
CA PRO A 175 -12.82 -6.26 -10.30
C PRO A 175 -11.94 -7.09 -11.25
N TRP A 176 -12.54 -7.92 -12.12
CA TRP A 176 -11.82 -8.85 -13.01
C TRP A 176 -10.92 -8.11 -14.00
N GLU A 177 -11.34 -6.96 -14.51
CA GLU A 177 -10.51 -6.12 -15.38
C GLU A 177 -9.27 -5.58 -14.65
N THR A 178 -9.42 -5.17 -13.39
CA THR A 178 -8.27 -4.79 -12.55
C THR A 178 -7.32 -5.96 -12.34
N ILE A 179 -7.83 -7.19 -12.18
CA ILE A 179 -6.97 -8.38 -12.07
C ILE A 179 -6.20 -8.61 -13.37
N ARG A 180 -6.83 -8.47 -14.55
CA ARG A 180 -6.14 -8.56 -15.85
C ARG A 180 -5.00 -7.55 -15.94
N LEU A 181 -5.28 -6.28 -15.66
CA LEU A 181 -4.29 -5.21 -15.67
C LEU A 181 -3.09 -5.51 -14.76
N ILE A 182 -3.35 -5.98 -13.53
CA ILE A 182 -2.27 -6.33 -12.59
C ILE A 182 -1.49 -7.56 -13.10
N SER A 183 -2.14 -8.54 -13.71
CA SER A 183 -1.52 -9.77 -14.20
C SER A 183 -0.52 -9.54 -15.34
N GLU A 184 -0.63 -8.44 -16.08
CA GLU A 184 0.37 -8.05 -17.09
C GLU A 184 1.75 -7.76 -16.48
N PHE A 185 1.79 -7.27 -15.24
CA PHE A 185 3.02 -6.94 -14.52
C PHE A 185 3.42 -8.02 -13.51
N TYR A 186 2.44 -8.70 -12.93
CA TYR A 186 2.64 -9.67 -11.84
C TYR A 186 1.88 -10.99 -12.11
N PRO A 187 2.21 -11.73 -13.20
CA PRO A 187 1.43 -12.88 -13.68
C PRO A 187 1.44 -14.09 -12.73
N ASP A 188 2.45 -14.15 -11.85
CA ASP A 188 2.68 -15.25 -10.91
C ASP A 188 2.61 -14.78 -9.46
N ASP A 189 1.92 -13.69 -9.17
CA ASP A 189 1.79 -13.12 -7.82
C ASP A 189 0.46 -13.51 -7.16
N SER A 190 0.51 -13.98 -5.91
CA SER A 190 -0.71 -14.35 -5.16
C SER A 190 -1.61 -13.14 -4.86
N GLY A 191 -1.07 -11.93 -4.92
CA GLY A 191 -1.80 -10.67 -4.83
C GLY A 191 -2.80 -10.45 -5.97
N LEU A 192 -2.80 -11.27 -7.02
CA LEU A 192 -3.86 -11.27 -8.04
C LEU A 192 -5.25 -11.60 -7.49
N PHE A 193 -5.34 -12.25 -6.34
CA PHE A 193 -6.62 -12.48 -5.64
C PHE A 193 -7.10 -11.25 -4.86
N SER A 194 -6.25 -10.25 -4.59
CA SER A 194 -6.61 -9.13 -3.73
C SER A 194 -7.78 -8.28 -4.21
N PRO A 195 -8.01 -8.04 -5.52
CA PRO A 195 -9.16 -7.27 -5.97
C PRO A 195 -10.52 -7.93 -5.67
N LEU A 196 -10.52 -9.25 -5.42
CA LEU A 196 -11.69 -10.00 -4.96
C LEU A 196 -12.00 -9.76 -3.48
N LEU A 197 -10.97 -9.40 -2.70
CA LEU A 197 -11.08 -9.16 -1.26
C LEU A 197 -11.19 -7.67 -0.92
N LEU A 198 -10.57 -6.81 -1.72
CA LEU A 198 -10.39 -5.38 -1.45
C LEU A 198 -11.23 -4.52 -2.41
N ASN A 199 -11.71 -3.37 -1.93
CA ASN A 199 -12.45 -2.45 -2.79
C ASN A 199 -11.52 -1.90 -3.86
N VAL A 200 -11.89 -2.06 -5.13
CA VAL A 200 -11.26 -1.38 -6.25
C VAL A 200 -11.93 -0.01 -6.40
N VAL A 201 -11.16 1.05 -6.20
CA VAL A 201 -11.64 2.43 -6.19
C VAL A 201 -11.02 3.19 -7.35
N LYS A 202 -11.85 3.84 -8.16
CA LYS A 202 -11.39 4.76 -9.21
C LYS A 202 -11.66 6.19 -8.76
N LEU A 203 -10.62 6.92 -8.42
CA LEU A 203 -10.69 8.32 -8.04
C LEU A 203 -10.62 9.19 -9.30
N ASN A 204 -11.63 10.02 -9.48
CA ASN A 204 -11.60 11.07 -10.50
C ASN A 204 -10.68 12.23 -10.04
N PRO A 205 -10.10 13.00 -10.97
CA PRO A 205 -9.32 14.19 -10.62
C PRO A 205 -10.05 15.09 -9.63
N GLY A 206 -9.34 15.56 -8.59
CA GLY A 206 -9.90 16.40 -7.53
C GLY A 206 -10.58 15.63 -6.39
N ARG A 207 -10.67 14.30 -6.47
CA ARG A 207 -11.15 13.45 -5.35
C ARG A 207 -9.98 12.94 -4.51
N SER A 208 -10.25 12.72 -3.22
CA SER A 208 -9.29 12.19 -2.26
C SER A 208 -9.82 10.93 -1.60
N ASP A 209 -8.90 10.03 -1.23
CA ASP A 209 -9.20 8.87 -0.38
C ASP A 209 -8.13 8.75 0.72
N VAL A 210 -8.54 8.20 1.86
CA VAL A 210 -7.69 8.00 3.04
C VAL A 210 -7.55 6.50 3.27
N PRO A 211 -6.37 5.92 3.01
CA PRO A 211 -6.08 4.56 3.47
C PRO A 211 -6.25 4.47 4.99
N VAL A 212 -7.18 3.62 5.42
CA VAL A 212 -7.43 3.42 6.86
C VAL A 212 -6.32 2.56 7.43
N CYS A 213 -5.78 2.94 8.60
CA CYS A 213 -4.76 2.15 9.29
C CYS A 213 -5.25 0.70 9.48
N ARG A 214 -4.35 -0.29 9.28
CA ARG A 214 -4.61 -1.74 9.30
C ARG A 214 -5.39 -2.31 8.11
N ASN A 215 -5.78 -1.49 7.14
CA ASN A 215 -6.35 -2.00 5.89
C ASN A 215 -5.27 -2.12 4.82
N PRO A 216 -5.26 -3.22 4.04
CA PRO A 216 -4.39 -3.32 2.88
C PRO A 216 -4.81 -2.31 1.82
N ALA A 217 -3.83 -1.63 1.25
CA ALA A 217 -4.00 -0.71 0.14
C ALA A 217 -2.98 -1.00 -0.97
N ARG A 218 -3.40 -0.84 -2.21
CA ARG A 218 -2.52 -0.92 -3.39
C ARG A 218 -2.79 0.28 -4.27
N LEU A 219 -1.75 0.80 -4.90
CA LEU A 219 -1.87 1.84 -5.93
C LEU A 219 -1.59 1.18 -7.30
N PRO A 220 -2.61 0.62 -7.98
CA PRO A 220 -2.48 0.23 -9.36
C PRO A 220 -2.25 1.44 -10.28
N ALA A 221 -1.59 1.19 -11.40
CA ALA A 221 -1.05 2.20 -12.29
C ALA A 221 -2.06 3.31 -12.68
N GLY A 222 -1.58 4.54 -12.78
CA GLY A 222 -2.26 5.62 -13.50
C GLY A 222 -1.75 5.66 -14.94
N ARG A 223 -2.63 5.72 -15.94
CA ARG A 223 -2.18 6.04 -17.31
C ARG A 223 -1.76 7.51 -17.35
N GLY A 224 -0.49 7.77 -17.12
CA GLY A 224 0.15 9.03 -17.49
C GLY A 224 0.26 9.11 -19.01
N ALA A 225 -0.20 10.21 -19.61
CA ALA A 225 0.16 10.53 -20.97
C ALA A 225 1.65 10.90 -21.01
N GLY A 226 2.47 10.00 -21.54
CA GLY A 226 3.79 10.28 -22.13
C GLY A 226 4.87 10.86 -21.20
N GLY A 227 5.89 10.05 -20.91
CA GLY A 227 7.16 10.55 -20.38
C GLY A 227 8.06 9.41 -19.91
N ASP A 228 8.90 8.90 -20.80
CA ASP A 228 10.01 8.00 -20.47
C ASP A 228 10.84 8.57 -19.32
N GLY A 229 10.86 7.85 -18.20
CA GLY A 229 11.54 8.27 -16.98
C GLY A 229 11.98 7.07 -16.15
N GLN A 230 12.74 6.15 -16.77
CA GLN A 230 13.39 5.03 -16.10
C GLN A 230 14.33 5.55 -14.99
N LEU A 231 13.95 5.36 -13.72
CA LEU A 231 14.87 5.52 -12.60
C LEU A 231 15.19 4.13 -12.04
N ARG A 232 16.46 3.75 -12.23
CA ARG A 232 17.14 2.63 -11.58
C ARG A 232 17.25 2.86 -10.06
#